data_AF-A0A250FSW4-F1
#
_entry.id   AF-A0A250FSW4-F1
#
_cell.length_a   1.000
_cell.length_b   1.000
_cell.length_c   1.000
_cell.angle_alpha   90.00
_cell.angle_beta   90.00
_cell.angle_gamma   90.00
#
_symmetry.space_group_name_H-M   'P 1'
#
loop_
_entity.id
_entity.type
_entity.pdbx_description
1 polymer ?
#
loop_
_entity_poly.entity_id
_entity_poly.type
_entity_poly.pdbx_seq_one_letter_code
_entity_poly.pdbx_strand_id
1 'polypeptide(L)'
;MKIAEKKKCKEARKALAQKELNDFRASLPMEEKYFSELFHYLEKTLQKTPCDHSLRGTTHFLVEKKVSDPEKVITWLASHGGYCDCEVLYNVEEQFDYLEDTSYKAPLELNTIEKNILEKKKKINELPLEFDFPFSSVPAPWKLSQKEVQGKPEYLLQLGKGFNACIVMLKLDFPKGKLLEEGYFLSQWKTFTGMKSPKQLEQEILEVGAYQYIIVKSKEYTPVIIFVLSKENKRGYLVVQTALTRYKNDLKEIERLLRG
;
A
#
# COMPACT_ATOMS: atom_id res chain seq x y z
N MET A 1 34.56 4.01 -27.06
CA MET A 1 34.36 4.49 -25.68
C MET A 1 33.78 3.37 -24.86
N LYS A 2 34.63 2.74 -24.05
CA LYS A 2 34.63 1.28 -23.83
C LYS A 2 34.70 0.99 -22.34
N ILE A 3 33.60 0.54 -21.74
CA ILE A 3 33.48 -0.21 -20.45
C ILE A 3 34.02 0.49 -19.18
N ALA A 4 35.24 1.04 -19.18
CA ALA A 4 35.90 1.74 -18.08
C ALA A 4 35.17 3.03 -17.65
N GLU A 5 34.66 3.83 -18.60
CA GLU A 5 33.85 5.02 -18.28
C GLU A 5 32.51 4.66 -17.64
N LYS A 6 31.85 3.58 -18.12
CA LYS A 6 30.62 3.05 -17.50
C LYS A 6 30.88 2.53 -16.08
N LYS A 7 32.05 1.89 -15.85
CA LYS A 7 32.45 1.40 -14.52
C LYS A 7 32.73 2.57 -13.55
N LYS A 8 33.49 3.59 -13.96
CA LYS A 8 33.74 4.80 -13.18
C LYS A 8 32.45 5.56 -12.84
N CYS A 9 31.52 5.68 -13.79
CA CYS A 9 30.23 6.32 -13.56
C CYS A 9 29.36 5.53 -12.56
N LYS A 10 29.41 4.19 -12.60
CA LYS A 10 28.73 3.32 -11.63
C LYS A 10 29.32 3.42 -10.22
N GLU A 11 30.64 3.47 -10.10
CA GLU A 11 31.34 3.62 -8.82
C GLU A 11 31.10 4.99 -8.19
N ALA A 12 31.14 6.07 -8.99
CA ALA A 12 30.80 7.41 -8.54
C ALA A 12 29.34 7.52 -8.03
N ARG A 13 28.38 6.90 -8.73
CA ARG A 13 26.97 6.85 -8.28
C ARG A 13 26.80 6.09 -6.97
N LYS A 14 27.52 4.97 -6.79
CA LYS A 14 27.51 4.23 -5.53
C LYS A 14 28.09 5.03 -4.36
N ALA A 15 29.21 5.73 -4.60
CA ALA A 15 29.83 6.57 -3.59
C ALA A 15 28.92 7.74 -3.18
N LEU A 16 28.22 8.34 -4.15
CA LEU A 16 27.24 9.40 -3.87
C LEU A 16 26.06 8.88 -3.04
N ALA A 17 25.45 7.77 -3.44
CA ALA A 17 24.34 7.17 -2.70
C ALA A 17 24.74 6.75 -1.27
N GLN A 18 25.96 6.23 -1.08
CA GLN A 18 26.47 5.89 0.25
C GLN A 18 26.70 7.13 1.11
N LYS A 19 27.17 8.22 0.52
CA LYS A 19 27.34 9.50 1.22
C LYS A 19 25.99 10.06 1.65
N GLU A 20 25.01 10.10 0.76
CA GLU A 20 23.65 10.55 1.06
C GLU A 20 23.01 9.72 2.19
N LEU A 21 23.19 8.40 2.18
CA LEU A 21 22.72 7.52 3.26
C LEU A 21 23.41 7.81 4.59
N ASN A 22 24.72 8.07 4.58
CA ASN A 22 25.46 8.40 5.79
C ASN A 22 25.04 9.76 6.35
N ASP A 23 24.86 10.76 5.48
CA ASP A 23 24.40 12.09 5.85
C ASP A 23 22.97 12.03 6.42
N PHE A 24 22.09 11.21 5.82
CA PHE A 24 20.76 10.92 6.34
C PHE A 24 20.81 10.31 7.75
N ARG A 25 21.60 9.24 7.94
CA ARG A 25 21.78 8.58 9.24
C ARG A 25 22.33 9.52 10.31
N ALA A 26 23.25 10.40 9.93
CA ALA A 26 23.80 11.41 10.83
C ALA A 26 22.78 12.50 11.20
N SER A 27 21.76 12.72 10.37
CA SER A 27 20.68 13.68 10.63
C SER A 27 19.63 13.16 11.62
N LEU A 28 19.60 11.85 11.90
CA LEU A 28 18.55 11.25 12.70
C LEU A 28 18.52 11.80 14.13
N PRO A 29 17.37 12.26 14.63
CA PRO A 29 17.22 12.85 15.96
C PRO A 29 17.18 11.80 17.08
N MET A 30 17.06 10.52 16.74
CA MET A 30 17.09 9.38 17.65
C MET A 30 17.69 8.17 16.95
N GLU A 31 17.98 7.09 17.70
CA GLU A 31 18.53 5.87 17.11
C GLU A 31 17.61 5.29 16.02
N GLU A 32 18.20 4.88 14.90
CA GLU A 32 17.51 4.33 13.71
C GLU A 32 16.50 3.21 14.06
N LYS A 33 16.84 2.35 15.03
CA LYS A 33 15.94 1.27 15.52
C LYS A 33 14.60 1.78 16.05
N TYR A 34 14.57 2.97 16.66
CA TYR A 34 13.36 3.53 17.26
C TYR A 34 12.40 4.08 16.19
N PHE A 35 12.88 4.40 14.99
CA PHE A 35 12.00 4.76 13.87
C PHE A 35 11.19 3.55 13.40
N SER A 36 11.82 2.39 13.23
CA SER A 36 11.09 1.15 12.89
C SER A 36 10.05 0.78 13.95
N GLU A 37 10.40 0.93 15.23
CA GLU A 37 9.45 0.71 16.33
C GLU A 37 8.31 1.74 16.34
N LEU A 38 8.61 3.00 16.02
CA LEU A 38 7.61 4.08 15.89
C LEU A 38 6.62 3.76 14.78
N PHE A 39 7.10 3.42 13.57
CA PHE A 39 6.23 3.12 12.43
C PHE A 39 5.27 1.96 12.77
N HIS A 40 5.80 0.87 13.34
CA HIS A 40 4.98 -0.26 13.78
C HIS A 40 3.95 0.13 14.87
N TYR A 41 4.33 0.99 15.80
CA TYR A 41 3.42 1.49 16.83
C TYR A 41 2.30 2.34 16.21
N LEU A 42 2.63 3.24 15.29
CA LEU A 42 1.66 4.09 14.60
C LEU A 42 0.72 3.27 13.74
N GLU A 43 1.22 2.28 12.99
CA GLU A 43 0.39 1.36 12.20
C GLU A 43 -0.67 0.68 13.07
N LYS A 44 -0.25 0.05 14.17
CA LYS A 44 -1.16 -0.62 15.12
C LYS A 44 -2.17 0.33 15.73
N THR A 45 -1.76 1.56 15.99
CA THR A 45 -2.61 2.59 16.58
C THR A 45 -3.65 3.05 15.56
N LEU A 46 -3.23 3.31 14.32
CA LEU A 46 -4.07 3.77 13.22
C LEU A 46 -5.02 2.70 12.68
N GLN A 47 -4.69 1.41 12.86
CA GLN A 47 -5.62 0.30 12.63
C GLN A 47 -6.81 0.32 13.59
N LYS A 48 -6.63 0.79 14.83
CA LYS A 48 -7.68 0.79 15.86
C LYS A 48 -8.44 2.12 15.93
N THR A 49 -7.73 3.23 15.71
CA THR A 49 -8.25 4.58 15.86
C THR A 49 -7.83 5.40 14.63
N PRO A 50 -8.76 6.06 13.92
CA PRO A 50 -8.40 6.86 12.75
C PRO A 50 -7.45 7.99 13.15
N CYS A 51 -6.64 8.44 12.18
CA CYS A 51 -5.78 9.59 12.41
C CYS A 51 -6.65 10.84 12.64
N ASP A 52 -6.36 11.57 13.71
CA ASP A 52 -7.00 12.84 14.06
C ASP A 52 -6.19 14.06 13.58
N HIS A 53 -5.32 13.85 12.59
CA HIS A 53 -4.39 14.83 12.05
C HIS A 53 -3.45 15.45 13.10
N SER A 54 -3.20 14.73 14.19
CA SER A 54 -2.22 15.09 15.21
C SER A 54 -1.06 14.10 15.26
N LEU A 55 -0.03 14.45 16.02
CA LEU A 55 1.09 13.57 16.38
C LEU A 55 0.87 12.88 17.73
N ARG A 56 -0.39 12.59 18.11
CA ARG A 56 -0.70 12.02 19.43
C ARG A 56 -0.02 10.67 19.65
N GLY A 57 -0.10 9.77 18.67
CA GLY A 57 0.56 8.46 18.72
C GLY A 57 2.08 8.60 18.77
N THR A 58 2.64 9.46 17.92
CA THR A 58 4.07 9.74 17.88
C THR A 58 4.57 10.27 19.23
N THR A 59 3.88 11.27 19.78
CA THR A 59 4.22 11.86 21.08
C THR A 59 4.13 10.82 22.19
N HIS A 60 3.06 10.00 22.21
CA HIS A 60 2.91 8.93 23.18
C HIS A 60 4.07 7.92 23.09
N PHE A 61 4.43 7.50 21.87
CA PHE A 61 5.55 6.59 21.65
C PHE A 61 6.88 7.17 22.16
N LEU A 62 7.18 8.44 21.86
CA LEU A 62 8.42 9.09 22.29
C LEU A 62 8.53 9.16 23.81
N VAL A 63 7.40 9.44 24.49
CA VAL A 63 7.32 9.42 25.97
C VAL A 63 7.52 8.01 26.52
N GLU A 64 6.85 7.01 25.95
CA GLU A 64 6.96 5.61 26.38
C GLU A 64 8.40 5.08 26.24
N LYS A 65 9.08 5.45 25.14
CA LYS A 65 10.48 5.11 24.88
C LYS A 65 11.50 5.97 25.63
N LYS A 66 11.05 6.98 26.38
CA LYS A 66 11.89 7.92 27.13
C LYS A 66 12.96 8.58 26.24
N VAL A 67 12.56 8.97 25.02
CA VAL A 67 13.44 9.69 24.11
C VAL A 67 13.86 11.00 24.75
N SER A 68 15.16 11.30 24.75
CA SER A 68 15.73 12.42 25.51
C SER A 68 15.28 13.79 25.00
N ASP A 69 14.98 13.92 23.72
CA ASP A 69 14.52 15.17 23.09
C ASP A 69 13.38 14.90 22.08
N PRO A 70 12.14 14.75 22.56
CA PRO A 70 10.98 14.48 21.71
C PRO A 70 10.69 15.62 20.71
N GLU A 71 10.92 16.88 21.10
CA GLU A 71 10.68 18.06 20.26
C GLU A 71 11.59 18.09 19.04
N LYS A 72 12.86 17.70 19.21
CA LYS A 72 13.79 17.54 18.10
C LYS A 72 13.36 16.43 17.14
N VAL A 73 12.81 15.33 17.65
CA VAL A 73 12.23 14.28 16.79
C VAL A 73 11.03 14.80 16.03
N ILE A 74 10.08 15.46 16.69
CA ILE A 74 8.88 16.04 16.07
C ILE A 74 9.26 17.06 14.99
N THR A 75 10.21 17.95 15.28
CA THR A 75 10.69 18.96 14.32
C THR A 75 11.33 18.30 13.10
N TRP A 76 12.13 17.24 13.31
CA TRP A 76 12.73 16.49 12.21
C TRP A 76 11.67 15.74 11.39
N LEU A 77 10.67 15.12 12.03
CA LEU A 77 9.55 14.48 11.33
C LEU A 77 8.83 15.52 10.45
N ALA A 78 8.53 16.70 11.00
CA ALA A 78 7.89 17.78 10.27
C ALA A 78 8.73 18.28 9.08
N SER A 79 10.05 18.41 9.21
CA SER A 79 10.92 18.80 8.09
C SER A 79 10.97 17.75 6.97
N HIS A 80 10.56 16.52 7.28
CA HIS A 80 10.43 15.40 6.35
C HIS A 80 8.96 15.11 5.98
N GLY A 81 8.06 16.07 6.24
CA GLY A 81 6.67 16.02 5.83
C GLY A 81 5.73 15.23 6.76
N GLY A 82 6.17 14.85 7.96
CA GLY A 82 5.38 14.14 8.96
C GLY A 82 4.70 15.06 9.97
N TYR A 83 3.59 15.73 9.63
CA TYR A 83 2.87 16.63 10.53
C TYR A 83 1.70 15.96 11.29
N CYS A 84 1.21 14.80 10.82
CA CYS A 84 0.35 13.87 11.58
C CYS A 84 0.99 12.48 11.69
N ASP A 85 0.49 11.66 12.62
CA ASP A 85 0.87 10.23 12.73
C ASP A 85 0.73 9.48 11.39
N CYS A 86 -0.28 9.86 10.61
CA CYS A 86 -0.51 9.33 9.28
C CYS A 86 0.62 9.69 8.29
N GLU A 87 1.03 10.95 8.28
CA GLU A 87 2.08 11.49 7.41
C GLU A 87 3.47 11.02 7.82
N VAL A 88 3.70 10.72 9.10
CA VAL A 88 4.91 10.03 9.54
C VAL A 88 5.04 8.68 8.83
N LEU A 89 3.96 7.90 8.75
CA LEU A 89 3.95 6.66 7.95
C LEU A 89 4.02 6.93 6.44
N TYR A 90 3.36 7.98 5.93
CA TYR A 90 3.32 8.24 4.49
C TYR A 90 4.64 8.78 3.91
N ASN A 91 5.29 9.70 4.62
CA ASN A 91 6.38 10.52 4.07
C ASN A 91 7.73 10.20 4.70
N VAL A 92 7.74 9.76 5.97
CA VAL A 92 8.99 9.53 6.71
C VAL A 92 9.42 8.07 6.59
N GLU A 93 8.49 7.10 6.70
CA GLU A 93 8.81 5.68 6.59
C GLU A 93 9.50 5.31 5.27
N GLU A 94 9.08 5.88 4.14
CA GLU A 94 9.67 5.63 2.80
C GLU A 94 11.18 5.95 2.76
N GLN A 95 11.66 6.86 3.63
CA GLN A 95 13.08 7.22 3.69
C GLN A 95 13.94 6.16 4.37
N PHE A 96 13.31 5.19 5.05
CA PHE A 96 13.95 4.05 5.72
C PHE A 96 13.88 2.75 4.90
N ASP A 97 13.53 2.82 3.61
CA ASP A 97 13.42 1.68 2.68
C ASP A 97 14.66 0.77 2.63
N TYR A 98 15.84 1.27 3.05
CA TYR A 98 17.09 0.49 3.11
C TYR A 98 17.18 -0.47 4.32
N LEU A 99 16.22 -0.42 5.26
CA LEU A 99 16.18 -1.28 6.44
C LEU A 99 15.54 -2.66 6.22
N GLU A 100 15.07 -2.98 5.00
CA GLU A 100 14.40 -4.25 4.66
C GLU A 100 15.23 -5.54 4.85
N ASP A 101 16.44 -5.50 5.43
CA ASP A 101 17.29 -6.67 5.69
C ASP A 101 17.43 -7.06 7.19
N THR A 102 16.78 -6.36 8.11
CA THR A 102 16.72 -6.78 9.53
C THR A 102 15.29 -6.92 10.01
N SER A 103 14.75 -8.12 9.90
CA SER A 103 13.55 -8.56 10.59
C SER A 103 13.68 -8.33 12.10
N TYR A 104 13.09 -7.25 12.62
CA TYR A 104 12.83 -7.13 14.05
C TYR A 104 11.68 -8.06 14.41
N LYS A 105 12.04 -9.29 14.81
CA LYS A 105 11.16 -10.30 15.41
C LYS A 105 10.84 -9.89 16.85
N ALA A 106 9.90 -8.98 17.06
CA ALA A 106 9.13 -8.97 18.30
C ALA A 106 7.94 -9.95 18.14
N PRO A 107 7.53 -10.73 19.17
CA PRO A 107 6.50 -11.75 19.02
C PRO A 107 5.17 -11.13 18.58
N LEU A 108 4.88 -11.31 17.30
CA LEU A 108 3.71 -10.80 16.61
C LEU A 108 2.55 -11.79 16.80
N GLU A 109 1.55 -11.40 17.59
CA GLU A 109 0.18 -11.85 17.34
C GLU A 109 -0.38 -11.05 16.15
N LEU A 110 0.14 -11.37 14.95
CA LEU A 110 -0.46 -10.96 13.68
C LEU A 110 -1.80 -11.66 13.52
N ASN A 111 -2.80 -10.90 13.08
CA ASN A 111 -4.06 -11.47 12.62
C ASN A 111 -3.79 -12.43 11.44
N THR A 112 -4.59 -13.50 11.35
CA THR A 112 -4.39 -14.63 10.42
C THR A 112 -4.38 -14.21 8.94
N ILE A 113 -4.86 -13.01 8.61
CA ILE A 113 -4.94 -12.49 7.25
C ILE A 113 -3.59 -11.89 6.80
N GLU A 114 -2.92 -11.12 7.65
CA GLU A 114 -1.63 -10.48 7.34
C GLU A 114 -0.49 -11.50 7.20
N LYS A 115 -0.44 -12.51 8.09
CA LYS A 115 0.49 -13.66 7.93
C LYS A 115 0.30 -14.35 6.57
N ASN A 116 -0.95 -14.54 6.15
CA ASN A 116 -1.23 -15.16 4.87
C ASN A 116 -0.88 -14.24 3.68
N ILE A 117 -0.98 -12.91 3.78
CA ILE A 117 -0.73 -11.99 2.65
C ILE A 117 0.77 -11.84 2.34
N LEU A 118 1.66 -11.95 3.33
CA LEU A 118 3.08 -11.66 3.14
C LEU A 118 3.94 -12.92 2.88
N GLU A 119 3.58 -14.08 3.41
CA GLU A 119 4.53 -15.21 3.50
C GLU A 119 4.60 -16.16 2.28
N LYS A 120 3.77 -16.01 1.23
CA LYS A 120 3.76 -16.94 0.07
C LYS A 120 3.42 -16.32 -1.29
N LYS A 121 3.98 -15.16 -1.63
CA LYS A 121 3.80 -14.54 -2.96
C LYS A 121 4.95 -14.91 -3.89
N LYS A 122 4.66 -15.65 -4.96
CA LYS A 122 5.61 -15.91 -6.06
C LYS A 122 5.49 -14.80 -7.10
N LYS A 123 6.56 -14.06 -7.37
CA LYS A 123 6.58 -13.10 -8.48
C LYS A 123 6.44 -13.84 -9.80
N ILE A 124 5.57 -13.35 -10.68
CA ILE A 124 5.39 -13.87 -12.04
C ILE A 124 5.44 -12.70 -13.03
N ASN A 125 5.72 -12.98 -14.30
CA ASN A 125 5.91 -11.94 -15.32
C ASN A 125 4.71 -11.84 -16.28
N GLU A 126 3.92 -12.91 -16.39
CA GLU A 126 2.79 -13.00 -17.31
C GLU A 126 1.55 -13.51 -16.59
N LEU A 127 0.40 -13.00 -17.00
CA LEU A 127 -0.90 -13.42 -16.52
C LEU A 127 -1.34 -14.73 -17.17
N PRO A 128 -2.09 -15.58 -16.44
CA PRO A 128 -2.72 -16.74 -17.05
C PRO A 128 -3.73 -16.33 -18.13
N LEU A 129 -3.83 -17.17 -19.16
CA LEU A 129 -4.69 -16.96 -20.33
C LEU A 129 -6.20 -16.93 -20.03
N GLU A 130 -6.61 -17.34 -18.83
CA GLU A 130 -8.00 -17.31 -18.39
C GLU A 130 -8.53 -15.89 -18.12
N PHE A 131 -7.63 -14.92 -17.92
CA PHE A 131 -7.98 -13.51 -17.76
C PHE A 131 -8.04 -12.82 -19.13
N ASP A 132 -9.16 -12.18 -19.42
CA ASP A 132 -9.44 -11.44 -20.66
C ASP A 132 -9.17 -9.93 -20.54
N PHE A 133 -8.15 -9.59 -19.74
CA PHE A 133 -7.61 -8.24 -19.66
C PHE A 133 -6.83 -7.89 -20.93
N PRO A 134 -6.73 -6.59 -21.29
CA PRO A 134 -6.00 -6.15 -22.48
C PRO A 134 -4.47 -6.23 -22.34
N PHE A 135 -3.96 -6.72 -21.21
CA PHE A 135 -2.54 -6.86 -20.92
C PHE A 135 -2.24 -8.30 -20.46
N SER A 136 -1.15 -8.87 -21.00
CA SER A 136 -0.62 -10.16 -20.57
C SER A 136 0.56 -10.01 -19.60
N SER A 137 1.26 -8.88 -19.64
CA SER A 137 2.33 -8.51 -18.70
C SER A 137 2.05 -7.11 -18.17
N VAL A 138 2.64 -6.77 -17.02
CA VAL A 138 2.42 -5.46 -16.40
C VAL A 138 3.63 -4.54 -16.56
N PRO A 139 3.42 -3.27 -16.96
CA PRO A 139 4.50 -2.31 -17.12
C PRO A 139 5.05 -1.87 -15.76
N ALA A 140 6.33 -1.48 -15.72
CA ALA A 140 6.87 -0.81 -14.53
C ALA A 140 6.04 0.46 -14.22
N PRO A 141 5.75 0.76 -12.93
CA PRO A 141 6.29 0.14 -11.72
C PRO A 141 5.41 -0.97 -11.11
N TRP A 142 4.45 -1.51 -11.86
CA TRP A 142 3.59 -2.59 -11.37
C TRP A 142 4.39 -3.88 -11.14
N LYS A 143 4.03 -4.59 -10.07
CA LYS A 143 4.55 -5.93 -9.77
C LYS A 143 3.39 -6.92 -9.82
N LEU A 144 3.54 -7.95 -10.63
CA LEU A 144 2.60 -9.07 -10.67
C LEU A 144 3.12 -10.22 -9.80
N SER A 145 2.23 -10.77 -8.98
CA SER A 145 2.52 -11.87 -8.08
C SER A 145 1.36 -12.85 -8.00
N GLN A 146 1.67 -14.10 -7.72
CA GLN A 146 0.73 -15.18 -7.48
C GLN A 146 0.83 -15.61 -6.02
N LYS A 147 -0.30 -15.89 -5.40
CA LYS A 147 -0.41 -16.46 -4.06
C LYS A 147 -1.31 -17.68 -4.11
N GLU A 148 -1.03 -18.67 -3.27
CA GLU A 148 -1.93 -19.81 -3.10
C GLU A 148 -2.84 -19.59 -1.89
N VAL A 149 -4.15 -19.61 -2.10
CA VAL A 149 -5.18 -19.48 -1.06
C VAL A 149 -6.10 -20.68 -1.17
N GLN A 150 -6.14 -21.50 -0.11
CA GLN A 150 -6.99 -22.70 -0.05
C GLN A 150 -6.81 -23.64 -1.26
N GLY A 151 -5.58 -23.79 -1.75
CA GLY A 151 -5.25 -24.65 -2.91
C GLY A 151 -5.62 -24.07 -4.28
N LYS A 152 -6.03 -22.80 -4.34
CA LYS A 152 -6.28 -22.07 -5.59
C LYS A 152 -5.29 -20.94 -5.78
N PRO A 153 -4.80 -20.70 -7.00
CA PRO A 153 -3.96 -19.55 -7.29
C PRO A 153 -4.81 -18.27 -7.32
N GLU A 154 -4.38 -17.26 -6.56
CA GLU A 154 -4.86 -15.89 -6.64
C GLU A 154 -3.74 -15.00 -7.21
N TYR A 155 -4.12 -14.06 -8.07
CA TYR A 155 -3.18 -13.17 -8.74
C TYR A 155 -3.37 -11.74 -8.25
N LEU A 156 -2.24 -11.09 -7.95
CA LEU A 156 -2.21 -9.75 -7.38
C LEU A 156 -1.25 -8.87 -8.16
N LEU A 157 -1.71 -7.67 -8.51
CA LEU A 157 -0.86 -6.57 -8.93
C LEU A 157 -0.62 -5.65 -7.75
N GLN A 158 0.58 -5.10 -7.69
CA GLN A 158 0.97 -4.13 -6.68
C GLN A 158 1.61 -2.92 -7.34
N LEU A 159 1.14 -1.74 -6.94
CA LEU A 159 1.72 -0.45 -7.29
C LEU A 159 2.17 0.26 -6.00
N GLY A 160 3.47 0.54 -5.90
CA GLY A 160 4.09 1.06 -4.68
C GLY A 160 4.54 -0.03 -3.70
N LYS A 161 4.96 0.37 -2.50
CA LYS A 161 5.42 -0.50 -1.40
C LYS A 161 4.74 -0.12 -0.09
N GLY A 162 4.91 -0.95 0.95
CA GLY A 162 4.37 -0.70 2.30
C GLY A 162 2.84 -0.82 2.41
N PHE A 163 2.30 -0.36 3.54
CA PHE A 163 0.88 -0.45 3.90
C PHE A 163 -0.05 0.37 3.02
N ASN A 164 0.50 1.33 2.25
CA ASN A 164 -0.25 2.20 1.35
C ASN A 164 -0.11 1.81 -0.11
N ALA A 165 0.49 0.66 -0.40
CA ALA A 165 0.54 0.14 -1.75
C ALA A 165 -0.89 -0.07 -2.30
N CYS A 166 -1.08 0.28 -3.57
CA CYS A 166 -2.29 -0.08 -4.28
C CYS A 166 -2.20 -1.57 -4.66
N ILE A 167 -3.10 -2.37 -4.11
CA ILE A 167 -3.17 -3.81 -4.33
C ILE A 167 -4.38 -4.10 -5.21
N VAL A 168 -4.16 -4.75 -6.34
CA VAL A 168 -5.23 -5.14 -7.27
C VAL A 168 -5.31 -6.65 -7.31
N MET A 169 -6.41 -7.19 -6.81
CA MET A 169 -6.74 -8.60 -6.88
C MET A 169 -7.48 -8.89 -8.18
N LEU A 170 -7.00 -9.88 -8.93
CA LEU A 170 -7.63 -10.33 -10.16
C LEU A 170 -8.58 -11.47 -9.84
N LYS A 171 -9.83 -11.33 -10.28
CA LYS A 171 -10.89 -12.30 -10.04
C LYS A 171 -11.64 -12.62 -11.34
N LEU A 172 -12.30 -13.77 -11.35
CA LEU A 172 -13.08 -14.26 -12.49
C LEU A 172 -14.56 -14.38 -12.12
N ASP A 173 -15.40 -14.28 -13.15
CA ASP A 173 -16.82 -14.63 -13.14
C ASP A 173 -17.62 -13.84 -12.09
N PHE A 174 -17.60 -12.51 -12.20
CA PHE A 174 -18.41 -11.66 -11.32
C PHE A 174 -19.91 -12.01 -11.45
N PRO A 175 -20.62 -12.28 -10.34
CA PRO A 175 -22.03 -12.63 -10.38
C PRO A 175 -22.87 -11.39 -10.72
N LYS A 176 -23.28 -11.23 -11.99
CA LYS A 176 -23.99 -10.04 -12.49
C LYS A 176 -25.25 -9.67 -11.71
N GLY A 177 -25.97 -10.63 -11.14
CA GLY A 177 -27.13 -10.34 -10.28
C GLY A 177 -26.79 -9.48 -9.05
N LYS A 178 -25.52 -9.50 -8.59
CA LYS A 178 -25.03 -8.69 -7.48
C LYS A 178 -24.77 -7.22 -7.84
N LEU A 179 -24.76 -6.85 -9.11
CA LEU A 179 -24.64 -5.44 -9.54
C LEU A 179 -25.83 -4.60 -9.07
N LEU A 180 -27.03 -5.19 -9.09
CA LEU A 180 -28.29 -4.53 -8.76
C LEU A 180 -28.70 -4.74 -7.30
N GLU A 181 -27.94 -5.56 -6.55
CA GLU A 181 -28.21 -5.84 -5.16
C GLU A 181 -27.77 -4.65 -4.29
N GLU A 182 -28.76 -3.97 -3.72
CA GLU A 182 -28.52 -2.82 -2.87
C GLU A 182 -27.64 -3.20 -1.67
N GLY A 183 -26.57 -2.42 -1.45
CA GLY A 183 -25.65 -2.64 -0.34
C GLY A 183 -24.69 -3.83 -0.49
N TYR A 184 -24.68 -4.55 -1.62
CA TYR A 184 -23.74 -5.64 -1.86
C TYR A 184 -22.27 -5.16 -1.74
N PHE A 185 -21.90 -4.09 -2.44
CA PHE A 185 -20.53 -3.59 -2.42
C PHE A 185 -20.13 -2.99 -1.06
N LEU A 186 -21.07 -2.34 -0.37
CA LEU A 186 -20.88 -1.88 1.01
C LEU A 186 -20.58 -3.06 1.96
N SER A 187 -21.29 -4.18 1.76
CA SER A 187 -21.08 -5.42 2.54
C SER A 187 -19.74 -6.07 2.21
N GLN A 188 -19.35 -6.11 0.93
CA GLN A 188 -18.03 -6.58 0.51
C GLN A 188 -16.90 -5.75 1.12
N TRP A 189 -17.05 -4.42 1.17
CA TRP A 189 -16.08 -3.54 1.83
C TRP A 189 -15.89 -3.91 3.30
N LYS A 190 -16.97 -4.18 4.04
CA LYS A 190 -16.88 -4.63 5.44
C LYS A 190 -16.17 -5.98 5.57
N THR A 191 -16.42 -6.90 4.64
CA THR A 191 -15.74 -8.21 4.62
C THR A 191 -14.24 -8.07 4.35
N PHE A 192 -13.84 -7.21 3.40
CA PHE A 192 -12.43 -6.99 3.07
C PHE A 192 -11.67 -6.30 4.22
N THR A 193 -12.32 -5.36 4.89
CA THR A 193 -11.69 -4.58 5.97
C THR A 193 -11.83 -5.21 7.35
N GLY A 194 -12.74 -6.18 7.52
CA GLY A 194 -13.11 -6.72 8.82
C GLY A 194 -13.87 -5.74 9.72
N MET A 195 -14.19 -4.54 9.23
CA MET A 195 -14.79 -3.47 10.02
C MET A 195 -16.31 -3.65 10.15
N LYS A 196 -16.80 -3.76 11.39
CA LYS A 196 -18.23 -4.00 11.67
C LYS A 196 -19.10 -2.75 11.50
N SER A 197 -18.58 -1.58 11.87
CA SER A 197 -19.36 -0.33 11.98
C SER A 197 -18.63 0.87 11.36
N PRO A 198 -18.44 0.90 10.02
CA PRO A 198 -17.82 2.05 9.37
C PRO A 198 -18.73 3.28 9.43
N LYS A 199 -18.17 4.43 9.81
CA LYS A 199 -18.86 5.72 9.72
C LYS A 199 -18.80 6.23 8.27
N GLN A 200 -19.90 6.82 7.82
CA GLN A 200 -19.99 7.55 6.55
C GLN A 200 -19.45 6.73 5.35
N LEU A 201 -19.86 5.45 5.27
CA LEU A 201 -19.52 4.58 4.15
C LEU A 201 -20.38 4.97 2.95
N GLU A 202 -19.73 5.30 1.84
CA GLU A 202 -20.35 5.80 0.63
C GLU A 202 -19.94 4.91 -0.56
N GLN A 203 -20.87 4.78 -1.50
CA GLN A 203 -20.65 4.12 -2.78
C GLN A 203 -20.78 5.17 -3.89
N GLU A 204 -19.80 5.17 -4.79
CA GLU A 204 -19.75 6.02 -5.98
C GLU A 204 -19.59 5.11 -7.20
N ILE A 205 -20.39 5.33 -8.24
CA ILE A 205 -20.28 4.59 -9.50
C ILE A 205 -19.76 5.55 -10.56
N LEU A 206 -18.67 5.16 -11.21
CA LEU A 206 -18.05 5.88 -12.32
C LEU A 206 -18.00 4.96 -13.54
N GLU A 207 -18.26 5.53 -14.71
CA GLU A 207 -18.18 4.81 -15.98
C GLU A 207 -17.12 5.44 -16.88
N VAL A 208 -16.10 4.67 -17.24
CA VAL A 208 -14.99 5.14 -18.08
C VAL A 208 -14.70 4.11 -19.17
N GLY A 209 -14.92 4.49 -20.42
CA GLY A 209 -14.73 3.62 -21.57
C GLY A 209 -15.55 2.32 -21.46
N ALA A 210 -14.88 1.17 -21.63
CA ALA A 210 -15.47 -0.16 -21.57
C ALA A 210 -15.65 -0.69 -20.12
N TYR A 211 -15.30 0.09 -19.10
CA TYR A 211 -15.31 -0.36 -17.71
C TYR A 211 -16.24 0.49 -16.82
N GLN A 212 -16.84 -0.17 -15.84
CA GLN A 212 -17.60 0.41 -14.75
C GLN A 212 -16.81 0.23 -13.45
N TYR A 213 -16.68 1.32 -12.70
CA TYR A 213 -15.93 1.40 -11.46
C TYR A 213 -16.90 1.64 -10.32
N ILE A 214 -17.00 0.70 -9.40
CA ILE A 214 -17.76 0.88 -8.16
C ILE A 214 -16.76 1.15 -7.04
N ILE A 215 -16.71 2.40 -6.59
CA ILE A 215 -15.82 2.89 -5.56
C ILE A 215 -16.57 2.88 -4.25
N VAL A 216 -16.09 2.11 -3.28
CA VAL A 216 -16.60 2.10 -1.91
C VAL A 216 -15.54 2.68 -0.99
N LYS A 217 -15.90 3.76 -0.32
CA LYS A 217 -14.98 4.50 0.57
C LYS A 217 -15.71 4.98 1.81
N SER A 218 -14.97 5.10 2.91
CA SER A 218 -15.41 5.89 4.05
C SER A 218 -14.70 7.25 4.01
N LYS A 219 -15.35 8.28 4.55
CA LYS A 219 -14.73 9.59 4.76
C LYS A 219 -13.63 9.59 5.83
N GLU A 220 -13.67 8.64 6.75
CA GLU A 220 -12.78 8.59 7.93
C GLU A 220 -11.82 7.39 7.90
N TYR A 221 -12.04 6.40 7.03
CA TYR A 221 -11.30 5.14 7.04
C TYR A 221 -10.70 4.79 5.69
N THR A 222 -9.46 4.29 5.75
CA THR A 222 -8.83 3.51 4.70
C THR A 222 -9.02 2.02 4.99
N PRO A 223 -9.08 1.15 3.98
CA PRO A 223 -8.86 1.41 2.55
C PRO A 223 -10.13 1.83 1.78
N VAL A 224 -9.93 2.42 0.61
CA VAL A 224 -10.90 2.50 -0.47
C VAL A 224 -10.87 1.18 -1.24
N ILE A 225 -12.03 0.58 -1.46
CA ILE A 225 -12.17 -0.63 -2.29
C ILE A 225 -12.84 -0.22 -3.60
N ILE A 226 -12.21 -0.55 -4.73
CA ILE A 226 -12.73 -0.25 -6.07
C ILE A 226 -12.94 -1.55 -6.80
N PHE A 227 -14.16 -1.80 -7.27
CA PHE A 227 -14.48 -2.91 -8.15
C PHE A 227 -14.46 -2.39 -9.58
N VAL A 228 -13.63 -2.98 -10.43
CA VAL A 228 -13.54 -2.62 -11.86
C VAL A 228 -14.12 -3.77 -12.68
N LEU A 229 -15.27 -3.51 -13.27
CA LEU A 229 -16.06 -4.47 -14.02
C LEU A 229 -16.08 -4.06 -15.49
N SER A 230 -15.89 -5.03 -16.39
CA SER A 230 -16.12 -4.78 -17.82
C SER A 230 -17.61 -4.61 -18.09
N LYS A 231 -17.97 -3.63 -18.92
CA LYS A 231 -19.33 -3.51 -19.50
C LYS A 231 -19.58 -4.58 -20.57
N GLU A 232 -18.51 -5.10 -21.16
CA GLU A 232 -18.56 -6.23 -22.08
C GLU A 232 -18.70 -7.55 -21.30
N ASN A 233 -19.00 -8.65 -22.01
CA ASN A 233 -19.17 -9.97 -21.40
C ASN A 233 -17.82 -10.65 -21.07
N LYS A 234 -16.92 -9.92 -20.41
CA LYS A 234 -15.63 -10.40 -19.95
C LYS A 234 -15.76 -11.15 -18.62
N ARG A 235 -14.91 -12.16 -18.43
CA ARG A 235 -14.85 -12.97 -17.22
C ARG A 235 -14.03 -12.29 -16.12
N GLY A 236 -12.97 -11.58 -16.49
CA GLY A 236 -12.06 -10.92 -15.57
C GLY A 236 -12.65 -9.65 -14.97
N TYR A 237 -12.49 -9.49 -13.65
CA TYR A 237 -12.69 -8.23 -12.96
C TYR A 237 -11.60 -7.96 -11.93
N LEU A 238 -11.44 -6.69 -11.57
CA LEU A 238 -10.46 -6.26 -10.61
C LEU A 238 -11.12 -5.84 -9.31
N VAL A 239 -10.50 -6.19 -8.19
CA VAL A 239 -10.80 -5.64 -6.87
C VAL A 239 -9.56 -4.92 -6.38
N VAL A 240 -9.63 -3.60 -6.33
CA VAL A 240 -8.54 -2.72 -5.96
C VAL A 240 -8.71 -2.33 -4.51
N GLN A 241 -7.64 -2.40 -3.74
CA GLN A 241 -7.52 -1.86 -2.40
C GLN A 241 -6.46 -0.76 -2.42
N THR A 242 -6.83 0.45 -2.01
CA THR A 242 -5.91 1.59 -1.97
C THR A 242 -6.27 2.57 -0.84
N ALA A 243 -5.41 3.55 -0.55
CA ALA A 243 -5.67 4.57 0.46
C ALA A 243 -6.54 5.73 -0.07
N LEU A 244 -7.29 6.37 0.84
CA LEU A 244 -8.24 7.44 0.57
C LEU A 244 -7.59 8.69 -0.04
N THR A 245 -6.32 8.95 0.27
CA THR A 245 -5.57 10.10 -0.25
C THR A 245 -5.06 9.89 -1.68
N ARG A 246 -4.91 8.64 -2.14
CA ARG A 246 -4.28 8.30 -3.43
C ARG A 246 -5.21 7.65 -4.45
N TYR A 247 -6.40 7.19 -4.05
CA TYR A 247 -7.26 6.37 -4.91
C TYR A 247 -7.56 7.00 -6.28
N LYS A 248 -7.68 8.35 -6.36
CA LYS A 248 -7.88 9.06 -7.62
C LYS A 248 -6.70 8.95 -8.58
N ASN A 249 -5.48 8.96 -8.06
CA ASN A 249 -4.27 8.80 -8.86
C ASN A 249 -4.10 7.34 -9.28
N ASP A 250 -4.33 6.40 -8.36
CA ASP A 250 -4.27 4.97 -8.70
C ASP A 250 -5.33 4.58 -9.72
N LEU A 251 -6.52 5.20 -9.68
CA LEU A 251 -7.56 4.99 -10.67
C LEU A 251 -7.06 5.32 -12.09
N LYS A 252 -6.34 6.43 -12.26
CA LYS A 252 -5.71 6.79 -13.54
C LYS A 252 -4.69 5.75 -14.00
N GLU A 253 -3.90 5.22 -13.06
CA GLU A 253 -2.93 4.16 -13.37
C GLU A 253 -3.60 2.84 -13.77
N ILE A 254 -4.72 2.50 -13.12
CA ILE A 254 -5.54 1.33 -13.48
C ILE A 254 -6.21 1.52 -14.84
N GLU A 255 -6.74 2.72 -15.11
CA GLU A 255 -7.28 3.07 -16.43
C GLU A 255 -6.20 2.95 -17.52
N ARG A 256 -4.97 3.41 -17.24
CA ARG A 256 -3.84 3.26 -18.16
C ARG A 256 -3.53 1.79 -18.41
N LEU A 257 -3.51 0.96 -17.36
CA LEU A 257 -3.29 -0.48 -17.47
C LEU A 257 -4.38 -1.17 -18.31
N LEU A 258 -5.64 -0.75 -18.15
CA LEU A 258 -6.79 -1.32 -18.87
C LEU A 258 -6.98 -0.77 -20.29
N ARG A 259 -6.19 0.23 -20.72
CA ARG A 259 -6.20 0.69 -22.12
C ARG A 259 -5.24 -0.11 -23.01
N GLY A 260 -4.28 -0.82 -22.41
CA GLY A 260 -3.19 -1.49 -23.13
C GLY A 260 -2.05 -0.53 -23.42
#